data_AF-B8DZG1-F1
#
_entry.id   AF-B8DZG1-F1
#
_cell.length_a   1.000
_cell.length_b   1.000
_cell.length_c   1.000
_cell.angle_alpha   90.00
_cell.angle_beta   90.00
_cell.angle_gamma   90.00
#
_symmetry.space_group_name_H-M   'P 1'
#
loop_
_entity.id
_entity.type
_entity.pdbx_description
1 polymer ?
#
loop_
_entity_poly.entity_id
_entity_poly.type
_entity_poly.pdbx_seq_one_letter_code
_entity_poly.pdbx_strand_id
1 'polypeptide(L)'
;MKNILISLIGKGRTSENILKGYVKTKYRFRTGEIFETGFFGSALWKYVSHKEKIDHWYIFGTTKSSWSEIIYALEESKRNNFYHLSYEVYEAEITGIAENLLKTWEDALSSEIPGIKLILIDPFNYEFFSEFLLKNLPDEDLKIILDITHGYRYLPLILSFSLMYVKNFKSIKELKIYYGALEMSENNEAPVLEIDHINELFQISTAFELYRNSGYFSELLKNLGIHGKENLYFMIEMNLRPRKELKEVIESLKKVEKEYKKICAESLIKDLTPLYSEEYLEDRMTKRAEFFFEKKQYLKSLILLYEALTIIILKKAGYRDLTKIENRRQKVKEVYIKVLPEDWMREIFDNFERVRNSSVHGNIRETQSIIRNFEDFNDLFKESLKLFYHIRKTLN
;
A
#
# COMPACT_ATOMS: atom_id res chain seq x y z
N MET A 1 20.19 -6.05 -2.35
CA MET A 1 18.82 -6.40 -2.76
C MET A 1 18.86 -7.82 -3.28
N LYS A 2 17.99 -8.71 -2.79
CA LYS A 2 17.89 -10.10 -3.24
C LYS A 2 16.79 -10.28 -4.28
N ASN A 3 17.08 -11.07 -5.30
CA ASN A 3 16.16 -11.32 -6.40
C ASN A 3 15.51 -12.70 -6.23
N ILE A 4 14.18 -12.71 -6.09
CA ILE A 4 13.40 -13.93 -5.86
C ILE A 4 12.48 -14.14 -7.06
N LEU A 5 12.69 -15.23 -7.80
CA LEU A 5 11.76 -15.69 -8.81
C LEU A 5 10.73 -16.62 -8.16
N ILE A 6 9.46 -16.41 -8.46
CA ILE A 6 8.37 -17.23 -7.98
C ILE A 6 7.56 -17.69 -9.19
N SER A 7 7.38 -18.99 -9.33
CA SER A 7 6.56 -19.60 -10.37
C SER A 7 5.58 -20.59 -9.76
N LEU A 8 4.47 -20.83 -10.46
CA LEU A 8 3.68 -22.01 -10.20
C LEU A 8 3.76 -22.96 -11.40
N ILE A 9 3.75 -24.26 -11.12
CA ILE A 9 3.77 -25.30 -12.13
C ILE A 9 2.52 -26.16 -11.98
N GLY A 10 1.78 -26.27 -13.07
CA GLY A 10 0.53 -27.03 -13.13
C GLY A 10 0.70 -28.35 -13.87
N LYS A 11 -0.43 -28.98 -14.19
CA LYS A 11 -0.47 -30.13 -15.09
C LYS A 11 -0.52 -29.62 -16.55
N GLY A 12 0.39 -30.07 -17.39
CA GLY A 12 0.36 -29.82 -18.82
C GLY A 12 -0.86 -30.43 -19.53
N ARG A 13 -1.21 -29.91 -20.73
CA ARG A 13 -2.33 -30.44 -21.54
C ARG A 13 -1.87 -31.69 -22.32
N THR A 14 -2.67 -32.73 -22.28
CA THR A 14 -2.52 -33.91 -23.14
C THR A 14 -3.09 -33.62 -24.54
N SER A 15 -2.35 -33.88 -25.61
CA SER A 15 -2.82 -33.81 -27.00
C SER A 15 -2.60 -35.16 -27.70
N GLU A 16 -3.19 -35.38 -28.88
CA GLU A 16 -3.14 -36.67 -29.60
C GLU A 16 -1.71 -37.22 -29.82
N ASN A 17 -0.68 -36.35 -29.82
CA ASN A 17 0.73 -36.72 -29.97
C ASN A 17 1.60 -36.41 -28.73
N ILE A 18 1.03 -35.87 -27.65
CA ILE A 18 1.74 -35.56 -26.40
C ILE A 18 0.98 -36.22 -25.24
N LEU A 19 1.52 -37.34 -24.77
CA LEU A 19 0.97 -38.09 -23.62
C LEU A 19 0.93 -37.24 -22.34
N LYS A 20 1.86 -36.28 -22.17
CA LYS A 20 1.91 -35.36 -21.03
C LYS A 20 2.94 -34.24 -21.22
N GLY A 21 2.77 -33.11 -20.54
CA GLY A 21 3.66 -31.95 -20.61
C GLY A 21 2.98 -30.73 -21.20
N TYR A 22 3.72 -29.64 -21.36
CA TYR A 22 3.21 -28.43 -22.00
C TYR A 22 3.55 -28.42 -23.48
N VAL A 23 2.71 -27.78 -24.30
CA VAL A 23 3.05 -27.53 -25.70
C VAL A 23 4.26 -26.60 -25.73
N LYS A 24 5.35 -27.04 -26.37
CA LYS A 24 6.53 -26.18 -26.56
C LYS A 24 6.10 -24.91 -27.27
N THR A 25 6.39 -23.79 -26.63
CA THR A 25 5.95 -22.46 -27.04
C THR A 25 7.17 -21.57 -27.13
N LYS A 26 7.25 -20.78 -28.20
CA LYS A 26 8.25 -19.73 -28.35
C LYS A 26 7.74 -18.46 -27.65
N TYR A 27 8.29 -18.16 -26.48
CA TYR A 27 7.92 -16.98 -25.72
C TYR A 27 8.78 -15.79 -26.12
N ARG A 28 8.16 -14.75 -26.68
CA ARG A 28 8.83 -13.52 -27.12
C ARG A 28 8.71 -12.44 -26.06
N PHE A 29 9.83 -12.01 -25.51
CA PHE A 29 9.91 -10.90 -24.57
C PHE A 29 9.87 -9.55 -25.31
N ARG A 30 9.51 -8.47 -24.59
CA ARG A 30 9.47 -7.10 -25.16
C ARG A 30 10.80 -6.64 -25.77
N THR A 31 11.92 -7.19 -25.31
CA THR A 31 13.27 -6.91 -25.85
C THR A 31 13.55 -7.63 -27.17
N GLY A 32 12.65 -8.49 -27.64
CA GLY A 32 12.81 -9.32 -28.84
C GLY A 32 13.48 -10.67 -28.59
N GLU A 33 13.97 -10.93 -27.37
CA GLU A 33 14.52 -12.23 -26.98
C GLU A 33 13.43 -13.30 -26.99
N ILE A 34 13.74 -14.47 -27.54
CA ILE A 34 12.79 -15.58 -27.69
C ILE A 34 13.35 -16.82 -27.00
N PHE A 35 12.52 -17.47 -26.19
CA PHE A 35 12.86 -18.73 -25.52
C PHE A 35 11.78 -19.77 -25.78
N GLU A 36 12.18 -20.94 -26.25
CA GLU A 36 11.28 -22.06 -26.53
C GLU A 36 11.29 -23.08 -25.38
N THR A 37 10.13 -23.29 -24.77
CA THR A 37 9.94 -24.21 -23.63
C THR A 37 8.46 -24.56 -23.47
N GLY A 38 8.17 -25.69 -22.81
CA GLY A 38 6.81 -26.01 -22.39
C GLY A 38 6.41 -25.22 -21.12
N PHE A 39 7.31 -25.10 -20.15
CA PHE A 39 7.08 -24.35 -18.92
C PHE A 39 7.66 -22.93 -19.03
N PHE A 40 6.80 -21.90 -19.03
CA PHE A 40 7.19 -20.49 -19.12
C PHE A 40 8.17 -20.06 -18.02
N GLY A 41 8.04 -20.59 -16.79
CA GLY A 41 9.01 -20.31 -15.72
C GLY A 41 10.47 -20.58 -16.14
N SER A 42 10.71 -21.59 -16.98
CA SER A 42 12.03 -21.87 -17.56
C SER A 42 12.49 -20.79 -18.55
N ALA A 43 11.58 -20.23 -19.36
CA ALA A 43 11.89 -19.11 -20.24
C ALA A 43 12.19 -17.84 -19.43
N LEU A 44 11.39 -17.58 -18.39
CA LEU A 44 11.57 -16.43 -17.52
C LEU A 44 12.86 -16.51 -16.71
N TRP A 45 13.21 -17.69 -16.17
CA TRP A 45 14.49 -17.92 -15.53
C TRP A 45 15.65 -17.56 -16.45
N LYS A 46 15.68 -18.06 -17.70
CA LYS A 46 16.73 -17.74 -18.67
C LYS A 46 16.80 -16.25 -18.99
N TYR A 47 15.65 -15.65 -19.27
CA TYR A 47 15.56 -14.23 -19.58
C TYR A 47 16.12 -13.34 -18.47
N VAL A 48 15.74 -13.62 -17.21
CA VAL A 48 16.16 -12.82 -16.06
C VAL A 48 17.61 -13.11 -15.69
N SER A 49 18.02 -14.39 -15.65
CA SER A 49 19.38 -14.79 -15.26
C SER A 49 20.47 -14.26 -16.19
N HIS A 50 20.16 -13.98 -17.45
CA HIS A 50 21.08 -13.27 -18.36
C HIS A 50 21.33 -11.80 -17.97
N LYS A 51 20.43 -11.18 -17.21
CA LYS A 51 20.46 -9.75 -16.89
C LYS A 51 20.85 -9.48 -15.45
N GLU A 52 20.40 -10.33 -14.55
CA GLU A 52 20.62 -10.20 -13.12
C GLU A 52 20.64 -11.56 -12.44
N LYS A 53 21.42 -11.66 -11.36
CA LYS A 53 21.46 -12.86 -10.53
C LYS A 53 20.08 -13.09 -9.90
N ILE A 54 19.62 -14.34 -9.87
CA ILE A 54 18.48 -14.77 -9.08
C ILE A 54 19.03 -15.50 -7.85
N ASP A 55 18.64 -15.07 -6.66
CA ASP A 55 19.12 -15.67 -5.40
C ASP A 55 18.28 -16.87 -4.99
N HIS A 56 16.98 -16.85 -5.27
CA HIS A 56 16.06 -17.96 -5.03
C HIS A 56 15.04 -18.09 -6.15
N TRP A 57 14.73 -19.33 -6.54
CA TRP A 57 13.60 -19.63 -7.41
C TRP A 57 12.65 -20.60 -6.73
N TYR A 58 11.51 -20.10 -6.27
CA TYR A 58 10.46 -20.88 -5.62
C TYR A 58 9.43 -21.34 -6.66
N ILE A 59 9.28 -22.65 -6.82
CA ILE A 59 8.34 -23.25 -7.76
C ILE A 59 7.29 -24.04 -6.98
N PHE A 60 6.05 -23.56 -7.02
CA PHE A 60 4.92 -24.18 -6.33
C PHE A 60 4.14 -25.10 -7.27
N GLY A 61 3.83 -26.32 -6.84
CA GLY A 61 3.04 -27.25 -7.66
C GLY A 61 2.42 -28.37 -6.84
N THR A 62 1.60 -29.19 -7.50
CA THR A 62 0.95 -30.35 -6.88
C THR A 62 1.72 -31.63 -7.20
N THR A 63 1.35 -32.74 -6.58
CA THR A 63 1.94 -34.05 -6.86
C THR A 63 1.84 -34.47 -8.33
N LYS A 64 0.91 -33.91 -9.11
CA LYS A 64 0.70 -34.24 -10.53
C LYS A 64 1.10 -33.10 -11.49
N SER A 65 1.82 -32.10 -11.01
CA SER A 65 2.37 -31.04 -11.85
C SER A 65 3.50 -31.56 -12.74
N SER A 66 3.77 -30.86 -13.84
CA SER A 66 4.77 -31.24 -14.85
C SER A 66 6.21 -30.86 -14.44
N TRP A 67 6.67 -31.36 -13.30
CA TRP A 67 7.98 -31.07 -12.70
C TRP A 67 9.19 -31.34 -13.61
N SER A 68 9.08 -32.33 -14.49
CA SER A 68 10.10 -32.67 -15.49
C SER A 68 10.39 -31.52 -16.47
N GLU A 69 9.43 -30.63 -16.72
CA GLU A 69 9.59 -29.48 -17.64
C GLU A 69 10.62 -28.44 -17.16
N ILE A 70 11.01 -28.50 -15.88
CA ILE A 70 12.03 -27.61 -15.30
C ILE A 70 13.41 -27.88 -15.94
N ILE A 71 13.64 -29.08 -16.51
CA ILE A 71 14.88 -29.39 -17.25
C ILE A 71 15.17 -28.38 -18.37
N TYR A 72 14.13 -27.75 -18.93
CA TYR A 72 14.28 -26.77 -19.99
C TYR A 72 14.84 -25.43 -19.51
N ALA A 73 14.90 -25.17 -18.20
CA ALA A 73 15.61 -24.01 -17.65
C ALA A 73 17.13 -24.16 -17.83
N LEU A 74 17.64 -25.39 -17.92
CA LEU A 74 19.06 -25.68 -18.14
C LEU A 74 19.51 -25.36 -19.57
N GLU A 75 20.80 -25.03 -19.70
CA GLU A 75 21.50 -24.99 -20.97
C GLU A 75 21.44 -26.36 -21.67
N GLU A 76 21.29 -26.35 -22.98
CA GLU A 76 21.11 -27.57 -23.79
C GLU A 76 22.27 -28.56 -23.63
N SER A 77 23.51 -28.04 -23.55
CA SER A 77 24.73 -28.81 -23.33
C SER A 77 24.74 -29.62 -22.03
N LYS A 78 23.97 -29.20 -21.02
CA LYS A 78 23.96 -29.80 -19.68
C LYS A 78 22.80 -30.76 -19.46
N ARG A 79 21.73 -30.69 -20.27
CA ARG A 79 20.50 -31.49 -20.08
C ARG A 79 20.73 -32.99 -20.10
N ASN A 80 21.69 -33.46 -20.88
CA ASN A 80 22.00 -34.89 -20.99
C ASN A 80 22.35 -35.51 -19.64
N ASN A 81 22.99 -34.76 -18.74
CA ASN A 81 23.36 -35.23 -17.41
C ASN A 81 22.15 -35.47 -16.50
N PHE A 82 21.00 -34.86 -16.82
CA PHE A 82 19.78 -34.91 -16.02
C PHE A 82 18.68 -35.76 -16.67
N TYR A 83 18.91 -36.28 -17.88
CA TYR A 83 17.87 -36.91 -18.69
C TYR A 83 17.24 -38.13 -18.01
N HIS A 84 18.05 -38.99 -17.40
CA HIS A 84 17.54 -40.17 -16.69
C HIS A 84 16.63 -39.80 -15.52
N LEU A 85 17.09 -38.90 -14.64
CA LEU A 85 16.31 -38.46 -13.47
C LEU A 85 15.07 -37.67 -13.90
N SER A 86 15.17 -36.84 -14.94
CA SER A 86 14.02 -36.12 -15.51
C SER A 86 12.97 -37.06 -16.08
N TYR A 87 13.38 -38.19 -16.66
CA TYR A 87 12.46 -39.22 -17.15
C TYR A 87 11.77 -39.95 -16.00
N GLU A 88 12.51 -40.29 -14.94
CA GLU A 88 11.92 -40.88 -13.72
C GLU A 88 10.89 -39.94 -13.08
N VAL A 89 11.19 -38.64 -13.01
CA VAL A 89 10.24 -37.60 -12.56
C VAL A 89 9.01 -37.60 -13.46
N TYR A 90 9.17 -37.54 -14.78
CA TYR A 90 8.08 -37.53 -15.75
C TYR A 90 7.10 -38.70 -15.58
N GLU A 91 7.62 -39.92 -15.40
CA GLU A 91 6.80 -41.12 -15.14
C GLU A 91 6.07 -41.02 -13.79
N ALA A 92 6.76 -40.60 -12.73
CA ALA A 92 6.19 -40.48 -11.39
C ALA A 92 5.05 -39.45 -11.30
N GLU A 93 5.08 -38.40 -12.11
CA GLU A 93 4.01 -37.41 -12.16
C GLU A 93 2.64 -38.03 -12.55
N ILE A 94 2.58 -39.21 -13.18
CA ILE A 94 1.31 -39.82 -13.68
C ILE A 94 0.44 -40.24 -12.50
N THR A 95 1.03 -40.98 -11.56
CA THR A 95 0.39 -41.44 -10.33
C THR A 95 0.43 -40.36 -9.25
N GLY A 96 1.46 -39.53 -9.27
CA GLY A 96 1.72 -38.46 -8.32
C GLY A 96 3.13 -38.62 -7.75
N ILE A 97 3.97 -37.61 -7.92
CA ILE A 97 5.36 -37.65 -7.44
C ILE A 97 5.40 -37.67 -5.90
N ALA A 98 6.28 -38.50 -5.36
CA ALA A 98 6.57 -38.54 -3.93
C ALA A 98 7.55 -37.43 -3.53
N GLU A 99 7.44 -36.95 -2.28
CA GLU A 99 8.28 -35.87 -1.75
C GLU A 99 9.79 -36.15 -1.87
N ASN A 100 10.22 -37.39 -1.64
CA ASN A 100 11.62 -37.80 -1.72
C ASN A 100 12.18 -37.72 -3.15
N LEU A 101 11.39 -38.11 -4.16
CA LEU A 101 11.79 -38.02 -5.56
C LEU A 101 11.83 -36.56 -6.01
N LEU A 102 10.86 -35.75 -5.60
CA LEU A 102 10.89 -34.31 -5.88
C LEU A 102 12.10 -33.63 -5.22
N LYS A 103 12.44 -34.03 -4.00
CA LYS A 103 13.62 -33.51 -3.31
C LYS A 103 14.92 -33.92 -4.01
N THR A 104 15.02 -35.15 -4.47
CA THR A 104 16.14 -35.63 -5.30
C THR A 104 16.26 -34.81 -6.58
N TRP A 105 15.14 -34.48 -7.21
CA TRP A 105 15.11 -33.61 -8.38
C TRP A 105 15.57 -32.17 -8.08
N GLU A 106 15.10 -31.59 -6.97
CA GLU A 106 15.56 -30.28 -6.49
C GLU A 106 17.07 -30.26 -6.27
N ASP A 107 17.61 -31.26 -5.58
CA ASP A 107 19.03 -31.32 -5.22
C ASP A 107 19.91 -31.47 -6.47
N ALA A 108 19.47 -32.26 -7.46
CA ALA A 108 20.14 -32.36 -8.74
C ALA A 108 20.16 -31.01 -9.48
N LEU A 109 19.01 -30.37 -9.63
CA LEU A 109 18.87 -29.08 -10.32
C LEU A 109 19.65 -27.94 -9.63
N SER A 110 19.80 -28.01 -8.30
CA SER A 110 20.49 -26.98 -7.50
C SER A 110 21.96 -26.78 -7.89
N SER A 111 22.58 -27.77 -8.55
CA SER A 111 23.95 -27.65 -9.08
C SER A 111 24.07 -26.64 -10.23
N GLU A 112 23.00 -26.47 -11.01
CA GLU A 112 22.96 -25.61 -12.19
C GLU A 112 22.05 -24.39 -12.01
N ILE A 113 21.10 -24.47 -11.09
CA ILE A 113 20.12 -23.43 -10.77
C ILE A 113 20.23 -23.12 -9.27
N PRO A 114 21.20 -22.29 -8.86
CA PRO A 114 21.41 -21.98 -7.45
C PRO A 114 20.14 -21.40 -6.80
N GLY A 115 19.78 -21.92 -5.63
CA GLY A 115 18.66 -21.40 -4.85
C GLY A 115 17.27 -21.86 -5.32
N ILE A 116 17.18 -22.81 -6.25
CA ILE A 116 15.90 -23.44 -6.62
C ILE A 116 15.28 -24.19 -5.42
N LYS A 117 13.96 -24.05 -5.26
CA LYS A 117 13.16 -24.84 -4.32
C LYS A 117 11.88 -25.33 -5.00
N LEU A 118 11.65 -26.63 -4.93
CA LEU A 118 10.46 -27.30 -5.47
C LEU A 118 9.51 -27.58 -4.30
N ILE A 119 8.35 -26.93 -4.31
CA ILE A 119 7.46 -26.88 -3.16
C ILE A 119 6.13 -27.53 -3.53
N LEU A 120 5.85 -28.68 -2.91
CA LEU A 120 4.53 -29.29 -2.99
C LEU A 120 3.52 -28.49 -2.18
N ILE A 121 2.36 -28.26 -2.79
CA ILE A 121 1.22 -27.58 -2.16
C ILE A 121 -0.05 -28.42 -2.29
N ASP A 122 -0.90 -28.31 -1.28
CA ASP A 122 -2.32 -28.61 -1.40
C ASP A 122 -2.99 -27.39 -2.05
N PRO A 123 -3.60 -27.52 -3.25
CA PRO A 123 -4.27 -26.39 -3.90
C PRO A 123 -5.42 -25.80 -3.09
N PHE A 124 -5.96 -26.53 -2.11
CA PHE A 124 -7.04 -26.06 -1.24
C PHE A 124 -6.54 -25.37 0.04
N ASN A 125 -5.23 -25.43 0.34
CA ASN A 125 -4.64 -24.71 1.46
C ASN A 125 -4.19 -23.31 1.01
N TYR A 126 -5.13 -22.36 1.03
CA TYR A 126 -4.87 -21.00 0.55
C TYR A 126 -3.93 -20.19 1.45
N GLU A 127 -3.90 -20.49 2.76
CA GLU A 127 -3.08 -19.78 3.75
C GLU A 127 -1.59 -20.04 3.55
N PHE A 128 -1.26 -21.22 3.01
CA PHE A 128 0.10 -21.70 2.77
C PHE A 128 1.03 -20.65 2.14
N PHE A 129 0.57 -19.94 1.09
CA PHE A 129 1.42 -18.97 0.41
C PHE A 129 1.87 -17.85 1.35
N SER A 130 0.95 -17.30 2.14
CA SER A 130 1.26 -16.22 3.07
C SER A 130 2.22 -16.68 4.17
N GLU A 131 1.99 -17.86 4.75
CA GLU A 131 2.86 -18.44 5.78
C GLU A 131 4.25 -18.76 5.22
N PHE A 132 4.31 -19.41 4.06
CA PHE A 132 5.55 -19.76 3.40
C PHE A 132 6.37 -18.52 3.08
N LEU A 133 5.75 -17.48 2.49
CA LEU A 133 6.46 -16.26 2.10
C LEU A 133 6.94 -15.49 3.33
N LEU A 134 6.14 -15.36 4.39
CA LEU A 134 6.58 -14.71 5.63
C LEU A 134 7.77 -15.42 6.27
N LYS A 135 7.76 -16.76 6.25
CA LYS A 135 8.80 -17.60 6.85
C LYS A 135 10.09 -17.65 6.03
N ASN A 136 9.98 -17.72 4.70
CA ASN A 136 11.11 -18.06 3.82
C ASN A 136 11.66 -16.89 3.01
N LEU A 137 10.97 -15.73 2.95
CA LEU A 137 11.57 -14.53 2.38
C LEU A 137 12.55 -13.89 3.37
N PRO A 138 13.75 -13.47 2.93
CA PRO A 138 14.74 -12.87 3.81
C PRO A 138 14.30 -11.47 4.26
N ASP A 139 14.81 -11.04 5.42
CA ASP A 139 14.58 -9.70 5.98
C ASP A 139 15.51 -8.63 5.37
N GLU A 140 15.72 -8.72 4.06
CA GLU A 140 16.53 -7.80 3.26
C GLU A 140 15.64 -7.08 2.25
N ASP A 141 16.20 -6.10 1.53
CA ASP A 141 15.50 -5.51 0.38
C ASP A 141 15.31 -6.54 -0.72
N LEU A 142 14.06 -6.74 -1.16
CA LEU A 142 13.68 -7.78 -2.11
C LEU A 142 13.18 -7.20 -3.42
N LYS A 143 13.55 -7.86 -4.51
CA LYS A 143 12.89 -7.79 -5.80
C LYS A 143 12.21 -9.12 -6.07
N ILE A 144 10.89 -9.11 -6.17
CA ILE A 144 10.09 -10.29 -6.48
C ILE A 144 9.75 -10.29 -7.96
N ILE A 145 9.99 -11.40 -8.63
CA ILE A 145 9.59 -11.66 -10.01
C ILE A 145 8.58 -12.79 -9.94
N LEU A 146 7.34 -12.50 -10.32
CA LEU A 146 6.21 -13.43 -10.21
C LEU A 146 5.76 -13.88 -11.60
N ASP A 147 5.84 -15.17 -11.85
CA ASP A 147 5.20 -15.84 -12.99
C ASP A 147 3.78 -16.28 -12.62
N ILE A 148 2.80 -15.78 -13.36
CA ILE A 148 1.38 -16.13 -13.20
C ILE A 148 0.82 -17.01 -14.34
N THR A 149 1.69 -17.52 -15.22
CA THR A 149 1.32 -18.21 -16.47
C THR A 149 0.79 -19.61 -16.22
N HIS A 150 1.55 -20.39 -15.46
CA HIS A 150 1.20 -21.76 -15.14
C HIS A 150 0.74 -21.82 -13.69
N GLY A 151 -0.24 -22.69 -13.42
CA GLY A 151 -0.87 -22.80 -12.12
C GLY A 151 -2.33 -23.27 -12.26
N TYR A 152 -2.87 -23.84 -11.19
CA TYR A 152 -4.27 -24.24 -11.18
C TYR A 152 -5.16 -23.00 -11.12
N ARG A 153 -5.53 -22.44 -12.28
CA ARG A 153 -6.43 -21.29 -12.55
C ARG A 153 -6.37 -20.12 -11.55
N TYR A 154 -6.84 -20.30 -10.33
CA TYR A 154 -6.92 -19.29 -9.28
C TYR A 154 -5.67 -19.20 -8.37
N LEU A 155 -4.78 -20.19 -8.33
CA LEU A 155 -3.61 -20.14 -7.43
C LEU A 155 -2.69 -18.93 -7.65
N PRO A 156 -2.38 -18.51 -8.91
CA PRO A 156 -1.61 -17.30 -9.13
C PRO A 156 -2.28 -16.05 -8.53
N LEU A 157 -3.62 -16.00 -8.51
CA LEU A 157 -4.37 -14.91 -7.88
C LEU A 157 -4.17 -14.91 -6.37
N ILE A 158 -4.32 -16.06 -5.71
CA ILE A 158 -4.10 -16.20 -4.25
C ILE A 158 -2.67 -15.84 -3.87
N LEU A 159 -1.69 -16.31 -4.62
CA LEU A 159 -0.29 -15.98 -4.41
C LEU A 159 -0.02 -14.47 -4.60
N SER A 160 -0.63 -13.84 -5.61
CA SER A 160 -0.51 -12.39 -5.82
C SER A 160 -1.03 -11.60 -4.62
N PHE A 161 -2.21 -11.93 -4.10
CA PHE A 161 -2.74 -11.30 -2.88
C PHE A 161 -1.89 -11.59 -1.64
N SER A 162 -1.35 -12.81 -1.54
CA SER A 162 -0.43 -13.17 -0.45
C SER A 162 0.83 -12.30 -0.48
N LEU A 163 1.42 -12.07 -1.66
CA LEU A 163 2.55 -11.17 -1.84
C LEU A 163 2.21 -9.72 -1.48
N MET A 164 1.03 -9.23 -1.86
CA MET A 164 0.55 -7.90 -1.47
C MET A 164 0.44 -7.75 0.05
N TYR A 165 -0.05 -8.78 0.75
CA TYR A 165 -0.08 -8.80 2.21
C TYR A 165 1.33 -8.84 2.82
N VAL A 166 2.18 -9.75 2.36
CA VAL A 166 3.55 -9.96 2.84
C VAL A 166 4.43 -8.72 2.67
N LYS A 167 4.17 -7.91 1.64
CA LYS A 167 4.86 -6.62 1.40
C LYS A 167 4.74 -5.61 2.55
N ASN A 168 3.74 -5.77 3.43
CA ASN A 168 3.63 -4.93 4.64
C ASN A 168 4.66 -5.30 5.74
N PHE A 169 5.24 -6.50 5.66
CA PHE A 169 6.14 -7.05 6.69
C PHE A 169 7.56 -7.31 6.16
N LYS A 170 7.69 -7.55 4.85
CA LYS A 170 8.98 -7.77 4.17
C LYS A 170 9.30 -6.58 3.28
N SER A 171 10.59 -6.24 3.16
CA SER A 171 11.06 -5.08 2.40
C SER A 171 11.04 -5.32 0.87
N ILE A 172 9.86 -5.61 0.31
CA ILE A 172 9.66 -5.80 -1.13
C ILE A 172 9.67 -4.44 -1.82
N LYS A 173 10.83 -4.07 -2.37
CA LYS A 173 11.05 -2.80 -3.08
C LYS A 173 10.47 -2.82 -4.49
N GLU A 174 10.52 -3.98 -5.13
CA GLU A 174 10.06 -4.17 -6.50
C GLU A 174 9.30 -5.48 -6.64
N LEU A 175 8.19 -5.45 -7.37
CA LEU A 175 7.41 -6.63 -7.74
C LEU A 175 7.11 -6.55 -9.23
N LYS A 176 7.68 -7.47 -10.01
CA LYS A 176 7.40 -7.61 -11.44
C LYS A 176 6.51 -8.82 -11.66
N ILE A 177 5.47 -8.66 -12.47
CA ILE A 177 4.52 -9.75 -12.76
C ILE A 177 4.62 -10.06 -14.25
N TYR A 178 4.94 -11.32 -14.57
CA TYR A 178 5.10 -11.82 -15.91
C TYR A 178 4.02 -12.84 -16.25
N TYR A 179 3.49 -12.73 -17.47
CA TYR A 179 2.52 -13.67 -18.05
C TYR A 179 2.92 -14.05 -19.47
N GLY A 180 3.19 -15.34 -19.70
CA GLY A 180 3.38 -15.90 -21.04
C GLY A 180 2.03 -16.14 -21.71
N ALA A 181 1.58 -15.21 -22.55
CA ALA A 181 0.23 -15.21 -23.12
C ALA A 181 0.11 -16.17 -24.31
N LEU A 182 0.07 -17.48 -24.04
CA LEU A 182 -0.07 -18.52 -25.06
C LEU A 182 -1.30 -18.30 -25.97
N GLU A 183 -2.40 -17.85 -25.39
CA GLU A 183 -3.65 -17.59 -26.11
C GLU A 183 -3.57 -16.38 -27.06
N MET A 184 -2.53 -15.54 -26.91
CA MET A 184 -2.28 -14.36 -27.74
C MET A 184 -1.16 -14.61 -28.76
N SER A 185 -0.89 -15.88 -29.08
CA SER A 185 0.20 -16.23 -29.99
C SER A 185 -0.05 -15.70 -31.40
N GLU A 186 0.96 -15.05 -31.97
CA GLU A 186 0.99 -14.59 -33.36
C GLU A 186 2.27 -15.10 -34.03
N ASN A 187 2.19 -15.56 -35.28
CA ASN A 187 3.34 -16.13 -36.02
C ASN A 187 4.09 -17.24 -35.25
N ASN A 188 3.36 -18.12 -34.56
CA ASN A 188 3.90 -19.20 -33.70
C ASN A 188 4.72 -18.72 -32.51
N GLU A 189 4.54 -17.48 -32.06
CA GLU A 189 5.21 -16.93 -30.90
C GLU A 189 4.21 -16.31 -29.92
N ALA A 190 4.29 -16.73 -28.65
CA ALA A 190 3.48 -16.20 -27.58
C ALA A 190 4.15 -14.94 -26.99
N PRO A 191 3.46 -13.79 -26.93
CA PRO A 191 4.03 -12.60 -26.32
C PRO A 191 4.13 -12.78 -24.80
N VAL A 192 5.20 -12.25 -24.21
CA VAL A 192 5.35 -12.13 -22.75
C VAL A 192 4.89 -10.76 -22.30
N LEU A 193 3.91 -10.73 -21.42
CA LEU A 193 3.36 -9.51 -20.85
C LEU A 193 3.98 -9.22 -19.48
N GLU A 194 4.37 -7.97 -19.27
CA GLU A 194 4.72 -7.42 -17.95
C GLU A 194 3.53 -6.61 -17.42
N ILE A 195 2.97 -7.02 -16.28
CA ILE A 195 1.74 -6.46 -15.69
C ILE A 195 2.08 -5.50 -14.54
N ASP A 196 2.93 -4.50 -14.83
CA ASP A 196 3.48 -3.60 -13.81
C ASP A 196 2.43 -2.69 -13.17
N HIS A 197 1.33 -2.41 -13.88
CA HIS A 197 0.29 -1.48 -13.43
C HIS A 197 -0.38 -1.90 -12.10
N ILE A 198 -0.45 -3.20 -11.80
CA ILE A 198 -1.01 -3.71 -10.53
C ILE A 198 -0.23 -3.15 -9.33
N ASN A 199 1.09 -3.03 -9.47
CA ASN A 199 1.96 -2.58 -8.40
C ASN A 199 1.76 -1.09 -8.10
N GLU A 200 1.55 -0.29 -9.14
CA GLU A 200 1.21 1.12 -9.04
C GLU A 200 -0.15 1.32 -8.35
N LEU A 201 -1.18 0.53 -8.73
CA LEU A 201 -2.50 0.58 -8.09
C LEU A 201 -2.42 0.22 -6.60
N PHE A 202 -1.66 -0.81 -6.24
CA PHE A 202 -1.48 -1.20 -4.85
C PHE A 202 -0.80 -0.12 -4.00
N GLN A 203 0.25 0.51 -4.55
CA GLN A 203 0.97 1.61 -3.87
C GLN A 203 0.07 2.82 -3.66
N ILE A 204 -0.70 3.22 -4.69
CA ILE A 204 -1.67 4.33 -4.58
C ILE A 204 -2.75 3.99 -3.56
N SER A 205 -3.32 2.78 -3.60
CA SER A 205 -4.37 2.35 -2.67
C SER A 205 -3.90 2.39 -1.21
N THR A 206 -2.72 1.85 -0.93
CA THR A 206 -2.14 1.83 0.42
C THR A 206 -1.84 3.24 0.91
N ALA A 207 -1.22 4.08 0.07
CA ALA A 207 -0.92 5.47 0.41
C ALA A 207 -2.19 6.31 0.60
N PHE A 208 -3.24 6.03 -0.17
CA PHE A 208 -4.53 6.71 -0.05
C PHE A 208 -5.24 6.34 1.25
N GLU A 209 -5.23 5.07 1.66
CA GLU A 209 -5.85 4.66 2.92
C GLU A 209 -5.08 5.20 4.14
N LEU A 210 -3.74 5.25 4.06
CA LEU A 210 -2.92 5.95 5.05
C LEU A 210 -3.29 7.43 5.14
N TYR A 211 -3.37 8.11 4.00
CA TYR A 211 -3.79 9.50 3.91
C TYR A 211 -5.18 9.70 4.52
N ARG A 212 -6.15 8.87 4.16
CA ARG A 212 -7.55 8.95 4.59
C ARG A 212 -7.70 8.86 6.12
N ASN A 213 -6.89 8.04 6.78
CA ASN A 213 -7.01 7.80 8.23
C ASN A 213 -5.96 8.52 9.10
N SER A 214 -5.00 9.24 8.51
CA SER A 214 -3.96 9.95 9.28
C SER A 214 -3.69 11.37 8.82
N GLY A 215 -4.16 11.73 7.61
CA GLY A 215 -3.79 12.96 6.92
C GLY A 215 -2.38 12.93 6.32
N TYR A 216 -1.62 11.84 6.50
CA TYR A 216 -0.28 11.71 5.93
C TYR A 216 -0.35 11.50 4.40
N PHE A 217 -0.06 12.55 3.64
CA PHE A 217 -0.17 12.55 2.18
C PHE A 217 1.17 12.41 1.45
N SER A 218 2.32 12.40 2.14
CA SER A 218 3.63 12.46 1.49
C SER A 218 3.88 11.27 0.55
N GLU A 219 3.55 10.05 0.96
CA GLU A 219 3.71 8.86 0.10
C GLU A 219 2.72 8.88 -1.08
N LEU A 220 1.51 9.41 -0.85
CA LEU A 220 0.52 9.54 -1.92
C LEU A 220 0.99 10.55 -2.98
N LEU A 221 1.58 11.69 -2.58
CA LEU A 221 2.18 12.65 -3.51
C LEU A 221 3.27 11.99 -4.37
N LYS A 222 4.16 11.21 -3.74
CA LYS A 222 5.21 10.48 -4.44
C LYS A 222 4.65 9.52 -5.48
N ASN A 223 3.61 8.75 -5.15
CA ASN A 223 2.95 7.82 -6.09
C ASN A 223 2.17 8.54 -7.21
N LEU A 224 1.81 9.80 -6.99
CA LEU A 224 1.25 10.71 -8.00
C LEU A 224 2.34 11.42 -8.84
N GLY A 225 3.62 11.13 -8.62
CA GLY A 225 4.76 11.71 -9.34
C GLY A 225 5.25 13.06 -8.80
N ILE A 226 4.81 13.45 -7.60
CA ILE A 226 5.19 14.71 -6.94
C ILE A 226 6.22 14.38 -5.84
N HIS A 227 7.49 14.61 -6.13
CA HIS A 227 8.63 14.27 -5.26
C HIS A 227 9.16 15.48 -4.49
N GLY A 228 9.90 15.26 -3.39
CA GLY A 228 10.62 16.33 -2.68
C GLY A 228 9.72 17.22 -1.81
N LYS A 229 8.57 16.70 -1.37
CA LYS A 229 7.56 17.41 -0.55
C LYS A 229 7.31 16.73 0.80
N GLU A 230 8.22 15.86 1.23
CA GLU A 230 8.10 15.02 2.42
C GLU A 230 7.95 15.86 3.70
N ASN A 231 8.65 17.00 3.77
CA ASN A 231 8.61 17.92 4.92
C ASN A 231 7.29 18.72 5.02
N LEU A 232 6.45 18.73 3.97
CA LEU A 232 5.23 19.55 3.96
C LEU A 232 4.23 19.11 5.02
N TYR A 233 4.02 17.81 5.17
CA TYR A 233 3.14 17.28 6.21
C TYR A 233 3.65 17.65 7.61
N PHE A 234 4.95 17.51 7.85
CA PHE A 234 5.57 17.90 9.12
C PHE A 234 5.34 19.38 9.46
N MET A 235 5.47 20.28 8.48
CA MET A 235 5.18 21.70 8.70
C MET A 235 3.72 21.96 9.10
N ILE A 236 2.76 21.23 8.52
CA ILE A 236 1.34 21.32 8.87
C ILE A 236 1.10 20.81 10.29
N GLU A 237 1.71 19.68 10.64
CA GLU A 237 1.67 19.08 11.98
C GLU A 237 2.22 20.03 13.06
N MET A 238 3.30 20.75 12.77
CA MET A 238 3.90 21.75 13.66
C MET A 238 3.14 23.10 13.66
N ASN A 239 1.95 23.13 13.08
CA ASN A 239 1.11 24.31 12.93
C ASN A 239 1.80 25.51 12.22
N LEU A 240 2.84 25.27 11.42
CA LEU A 240 3.51 26.30 10.61
C LEU A 240 2.63 26.75 9.43
N ARG A 241 3.02 27.78 8.65
CA ARG A 241 2.22 28.27 7.52
C ARG A 241 2.91 28.04 6.16
N PRO A 242 2.94 26.80 5.63
CA PRO A 242 3.61 26.48 4.37
C PRO A 242 2.76 26.84 3.14
N ARG A 243 2.39 28.12 2.99
CA ARG A 243 1.46 28.58 1.95
C ARG A 243 2.01 28.41 0.53
N LYS A 244 3.31 28.67 0.35
CA LYS A 244 3.96 28.58 -0.96
C LYS A 244 4.00 27.12 -1.42
N GLU A 245 4.43 26.25 -0.52
CA GLU A 245 4.60 24.82 -0.74
C GLU A 245 3.25 24.13 -1.01
N LEU A 246 2.19 24.48 -0.27
CA LEU A 246 0.84 23.97 -0.53
C LEU A 246 0.31 24.39 -1.90
N LYS A 247 0.52 25.64 -2.31
CA LYS A 247 0.15 26.12 -3.65
C LYS A 247 0.88 25.35 -4.74
N GLU A 248 2.19 25.17 -4.61
CA GLU A 248 2.99 24.40 -5.58
C GLU A 248 2.52 22.94 -5.70
N VAL A 249 2.19 22.31 -4.58
CA VAL A 249 1.65 20.93 -4.57
C VAL A 249 0.30 20.88 -5.28
N ILE A 250 -0.62 21.82 -5.01
CA ILE A 250 -1.93 21.85 -5.66
C ILE A 250 -1.83 22.09 -7.16
N GLU A 251 -0.96 23.00 -7.61
CA GLU A 251 -0.73 23.20 -9.04
C GLU A 251 -0.11 21.98 -9.71
N SER A 252 0.69 21.20 -8.97
CA SER A 252 1.22 19.93 -9.48
C SER A 252 0.14 18.84 -9.54
N LEU A 253 -0.74 18.76 -8.53
CA LEU A 253 -1.87 17.83 -8.48
C LEU A 253 -2.86 18.07 -9.63
N LYS A 254 -3.10 19.33 -10.00
CA LYS A 254 -3.96 19.69 -11.15
C LYS A 254 -3.43 19.20 -12.49
N LYS A 255 -2.13 18.91 -12.59
CA LYS A 255 -1.47 18.41 -13.81
C LYS A 255 -1.47 16.88 -13.92
N VAL A 256 -2.07 16.17 -12.97
CA VAL A 256 -2.18 14.71 -13.02
C VAL A 256 -3.19 14.31 -14.10
N GLU A 257 -2.70 13.73 -15.20
CA GLU A 257 -3.52 13.42 -16.38
C GLU A 257 -4.23 12.07 -16.31
N LYS A 258 -3.60 11.05 -15.69
CA LYS A 258 -4.15 9.69 -15.65
C LYS A 258 -5.39 9.63 -14.77
N GLU A 259 -6.53 9.23 -15.33
CA GLU A 259 -7.84 9.28 -14.66
C GLU A 259 -7.87 8.58 -13.29
N TYR A 260 -7.32 7.37 -13.18
CA TYR A 260 -7.27 6.63 -11.90
C TYR A 260 -6.43 7.33 -10.81
N LYS A 261 -5.48 8.19 -11.21
CA LYS A 261 -4.70 9.04 -10.30
C LYS A 261 -5.41 10.36 -10.00
N LYS A 262 -6.13 10.90 -10.98
CA LYS A 262 -6.82 12.17 -10.91
C LYS A 262 -7.84 12.21 -9.78
N ILE A 263 -8.61 11.13 -9.59
CA ILE A 263 -9.57 11.01 -8.46
C ILE A 263 -8.86 11.20 -7.10
N CYS A 264 -7.68 10.59 -6.93
CA CYS A 264 -6.89 10.76 -5.71
C CYS A 264 -6.35 12.20 -5.58
N ALA A 265 -5.89 12.78 -6.68
CA ALA A 265 -5.40 14.15 -6.73
C ALA A 265 -6.49 15.18 -6.40
N GLU A 266 -7.70 15.00 -6.92
CA GLU A 266 -8.87 15.84 -6.62
C GLU A 266 -9.24 15.79 -5.13
N SER A 267 -9.20 14.60 -4.52
CA SER A 267 -9.40 14.48 -3.07
C SER A 267 -8.36 15.25 -2.27
N LEU A 268 -7.08 15.19 -2.66
CA LEU A 268 -6.02 15.98 -2.01
C LEU A 268 -6.21 17.48 -2.22
N ILE A 269 -6.55 17.92 -3.44
CA ILE A 269 -6.80 19.34 -3.73
C ILE A 269 -7.92 19.88 -2.86
N LYS A 270 -9.04 19.14 -2.76
CA LYS A 270 -10.18 19.52 -1.92
C LYS A 270 -9.78 19.73 -0.46
N ASP A 271 -9.00 18.82 0.09
CA ASP A 271 -8.66 18.81 1.52
C ASP A 271 -7.50 19.76 1.87
N LEU A 272 -6.54 19.96 0.95
CA LEU A 272 -5.37 20.80 1.18
C LEU A 272 -5.60 22.28 0.86
N THR A 273 -6.55 22.61 -0.03
CA THR A 273 -6.86 24.01 -0.40
C THR A 273 -7.23 24.88 0.82
N PRO A 274 -8.12 24.44 1.73
CA PRO A 274 -8.48 25.23 2.92
C PRO A 274 -7.33 25.50 3.88
N LEU A 275 -6.24 24.71 3.83
CA LEU A 275 -5.14 24.82 4.80
C LEU A 275 -4.27 26.07 4.63
N TYR A 276 -4.41 26.80 3.52
CA TYR A 276 -3.68 28.05 3.28
C TYR A 276 -4.54 29.19 2.73
N SER A 277 -5.86 29.00 2.58
CA SER A 277 -6.78 30.03 2.12
C SER A 277 -6.90 31.18 3.13
N GLU A 278 -6.92 30.84 4.42
CA GLU A 278 -7.28 31.80 5.47
C GLU A 278 -6.15 32.75 5.87
N GLU A 279 -6.52 34.02 6.09
CA GLU A 279 -5.63 35.10 6.47
C GLU A 279 -5.35 35.14 7.98
N TYR A 280 -6.37 34.89 8.79
CA TYR A 280 -6.28 34.98 10.26
C TYR A 280 -5.88 33.64 10.88
N LEU A 281 -5.23 33.70 12.06
CA LEU A 281 -4.69 32.51 12.72
C LEU A 281 -5.79 31.56 13.18
N GLU A 282 -6.84 32.10 13.79
CA GLU A 282 -7.99 31.36 14.28
C GLU A 282 -8.75 30.66 13.15
N ASP A 283 -8.95 31.32 12.02
CA ASP A 283 -9.61 30.74 10.84
C ASP A 283 -8.76 29.57 10.29
N ARG A 284 -7.43 29.74 10.20
CA ARG A 284 -6.52 28.65 9.82
C ARG A 284 -6.56 27.47 10.79
N MET A 285 -6.56 27.74 12.10
CA MET A 285 -6.64 26.69 13.11
C MET A 285 -7.95 25.91 13.01
N THR A 286 -9.06 26.60 12.73
CA THR A 286 -10.36 25.96 12.47
C THR A 286 -10.32 25.08 11.23
N LYS A 287 -9.76 25.56 10.10
CA LYS A 287 -9.60 24.73 8.87
C LYS A 287 -8.73 23.50 9.10
N ARG A 288 -7.69 23.63 9.92
CA ARG A 288 -6.86 22.48 10.33
C ARG A 288 -7.60 21.53 11.26
N ALA A 289 -8.40 22.05 12.19
CA ALA A 289 -9.21 21.22 13.06
C ALA A 289 -10.20 20.38 12.25
N GLU A 290 -10.90 20.99 11.29
CA GLU A 290 -11.78 20.30 10.35
C GLU A 290 -11.03 19.20 9.59
N PHE A 291 -9.88 19.53 8.98
CA PHE A 291 -9.03 18.55 8.29
C PHE A 291 -8.65 17.37 9.19
N PHE A 292 -8.06 17.62 10.36
CA PHE A 292 -7.63 16.55 11.25
C PHE A 292 -8.79 15.73 11.80
N PHE A 293 -9.96 16.34 12.02
CA PHE A 293 -11.16 15.61 12.42
C PHE A 293 -11.60 14.62 11.35
N GLU A 294 -11.67 15.05 10.08
CA GLU A 294 -11.99 14.18 8.95
C GLU A 294 -10.97 13.05 8.77
N LYS A 295 -9.70 13.30 9.11
CA LYS A 295 -8.63 12.30 9.08
C LYS A 295 -8.53 11.45 10.36
N LYS A 296 -9.56 11.43 11.20
CA LYS A 296 -9.64 10.65 12.45
C LYS A 296 -8.55 11.00 13.49
N GLN A 297 -7.95 12.18 13.38
CA GLN A 297 -6.94 12.72 14.31
C GLN A 297 -7.62 13.60 15.38
N TYR A 298 -8.50 12.99 16.17
CA TYR A 298 -9.46 13.70 17.03
C TYR A 298 -8.83 14.57 18.13
N LEU A 299 -7.74 14.12 18.76
CA LEU A 299 -7.08 14.92 19.79
C LEU A 299 -6.46 16.20 19.20
N LYS A 300 -5.87 16.10 18.00
CA LYS A 300 -5.28 17.26 17.30
C LYS A 300 -6.36 18.26 16.91
N SER A 301 -7.46 17.78 16.34
CA SER A 301 -8.58 18.66 15.96
C SER A 301 -9.19 19.38 17.16
N LEU A 302 -9.37 18.67 18.27
CA LEU A 302 -9.86 19.20 19.54
C LEU A 302 -8.97 20.33 20.08
N ILE A 303 -7.65 20.11 20.09
CA ILE A 303 -6.68 21.14 20.54
C ILE A 303 -6.75 22.37 19.63
N LEU A 304 -6.71 22.18 18.30
CA LEU A 304 -6.69 23.29 17.35
C LEU A 304 -7.97 24.13 17.41
N LEU A 305 -9.15 23.50 17.48
CA LEU A 305 -10.42 24.22 17.59
C LEU A 305 -10.54 24.96 18.91
N TYR A 306 -10.03 24.39 20.02
CA TYR A 306 -10.05 25.07 21.31
C TYR A 306 -9.15 26.31 21.32
N GLU A 307 -7.95 26.22 20.72
CA GLU A 307 -7.07 27.37 20.57
C GLU A 307 -7.69 28.44 19.64
N ALA A 308 -8.40 28.04 18.57
CA ALA A 308 -9.13 28.95 17.71
C ALA A 308 -10.26 29.69 18.45
N LEU A 309 -11.07 28.96 19.24
CA LEU A 309 -12.11 29.52 20.10
C LEU A 309 -11.53 30.49 21.14
N THR A 310 -10.41 30.11 21.76
CA THR A 310 -9.71 30.96 22.73
C THR A 310 -9.28 32.28 22.10
N ILE A 311 -8.66 32.23 20.91
CA ILE A 311 -8.21 33.42 20.18
C ILE A 311 -9.39 34.31 19.81
N ILE A 312 -10.47 33.74 19.27
CA ILE A 312 -11.59 34.53 18.76
C ILE A 312 -12.41 35.18 19.88
N ILE A 313 -12.59 34.49 21.02
CA ILE A 313 -13.24 35.06 22.21
C ILE A 313 -12.43 36.22 22.77
N LEU A 314 -11.10 36.09 22.87
CA LEU A 314 -10.24 37.17 23.33
C LEU A 314 -10.27 38.37 22.37
N LYS A 315 -10.26 38.13 21.05
CA LYS A 315 -10.43 39.21 20.07
C LYS A 315 -11.78 39.93 20.23
N LYS A 316 -12.87 39.17 20.43
CA LYS A 316 -14.21 39.72 20.65
C LYS A 316 -14.30 40.51 21.96
N ALA A 317 -13.53 40.14 22.98
CA ALA A 317 -13.36 40.92 24.21
C ALA A 317 -12.50 42.20 24.05
N GLY A 318 -12.00 42.50 22.84
CA GLY A 318 -11.22 43.69 22.55
C GLY A 318 -9.69 43.52 22.64
N TYR A 319 -9.19 42.31 22.92
CA TYR A 319 -7.75 42.06 22.96
C TYR A 319 -7.18 41.90 21.54
N ARG A 320 -6.56 42.96 21.02
CA ARG A 320 -5.97 42.99 19.67
C ARG A 320 -4.60 42.31 19.59
N ASP A 321 -3.78 42.48 20.63
CA ASP A 321 -2.44 41.89 20.70
C ASP A 321 -2.39 40.76 21.73
N LEU A 322 -2.53 39.53 21.23
CA LEU A 322 -2.53 38.33 22.05
C LEU A 322 -1.12 37.86 22.44
N THR A 323 -0.06 38.49 21.95
CA THR A 323 1.33 38.14 22.32
C THR A 323 1.68 38.61 23.73
N LYS A 324 0.99 39.64 24.21
CA LYS A 324 1.14 40.20 25.56
C LYS A 324 0.38 39.43 26.64
N ILE A 325 -0.39 38.42 26.25
CA ILE A 325 -1.17 37.60 27.17
C ILE A 325 -0.38 36.34 27.47
N GLU A 326 0.24 36.31 28.65
CA GLU A 326 1.09 35.20 29.11
C GLU A 326 0.32 33.87 29.17
N ASN A 327 -0.90 33.89 29.74
CA ASN A 327 -1.76 32.72 29.83
C ASN A 327 -3.14 32.98 29.18
N ARG A 328 -3.24 32.69 27.88
CA ARG A 328 -4.49 32.88 27.12
C ARG A 328 -5.65 32.05 27.64
N ARG A 329 -5.40 30.85 28.17
CA ARG A 329 -6.45 29.99 28.73
C ARG A 329 -7.03 30.54 30.02
N GLN A 330 -6.18 31.05 30.91
CA GLN A 330 -6.67 31.75 32.09
C GLN A 330 -7.42 33.02 31.69
N LYS A 331 -6.86 33.79 30.75
CA LYS A 331 -7.47 35.05 30.33
C LYS A 331 -8.84 34.86 29.69
N VAL A 332 -9.03 33.83 28.86
CA VAL A 332 -10.34 33.59 28.24
C VAL A 332 -11.40 33.25 29.29
N LYS A 333 -11.05 32.53 30.36
CA LYS A 333 -11.98 32.22 31.48
C LYS A 333 -12.48 33.46 32.21
N GLU A 334 -11.66 34.51 32.29
CA GLU A 334 -12.05 35.76 32.94
C GLU A 334 -13.09 36.56 32.12
N VAL A 335 -13.12 36.36 30.80
CA VAL A 335 -13.86 37.25 29.89
C VAL A 335 -14.97 36.55 29.12
N TYR A 336 -14.93 35.23 28.94
CA TYR A 336 -15.84 34.52 28.02
C TYR A 336 -17.32 34.69 28.39
N ILE A 337 -17.67 34.73 29.68
CA ILE A 337 -19.07 34.94 30.12
C ILE A 337 -19.62 36.28 29.61
N LYS A 338 -18.79 37.33 29.54
CA LYS A 338 -19.18 38.64 29.03
C LYS A 338 -19.26 38.68 27.50
N VAL A 339 -18.51 37.80 26.84
CA VAL A 339 -18.38 37.73 25.38
C VAL A 339 -19.42 36.82 24.75
N LEU A 340 -19.84 35.77 25.47
CA LEU A 340 -20.80 34.77 25.05
C LEU A 340 -22.12 35.02 25.78
N PRO A 341 -23.05 35.82 25.23
CA PRO A 341 -24.25 36.28 25.94
C PRO A 341 -25.30 35.18 26.12
N GLU A 342 -25.35 34.20 25.22
CA GLU A 342 -26.36 33.14 25.22
C GLU A 342 -25.88 31.90 25.99
N ASP A 343 -26.79 31.23 26.71
CA ASP A 343 -26.47 30.07 27.55
C ASP A 343 -25.85 28.92 26.74
N TRP A 344 -26.40 28.63 25.56
CA TRP A 344 -25.91 27.56 24.69
C TRP A 344 -24.44 27.76 24.28
N MET A 345 -24.01 29.02 24.08
CA MET A 345 -22.63 29.33 23.73
C MET A 345 -21.67 29.01 24.87
N ARG A 346 -22.06 29.40 26.09
CA ARG A 346 -21.28 29.15 27.31
C ARG A 346 -21.20 27.65 27.58
N GLU A 347 -22.33 26.95 27.47
CA GLU A 347 -22.41 25.51 27.67
C GLU A 347 -21.53 24.74 26.69
N ILE A 348 -21.58 25.06 25.39
CA ILE A 348 -20.71 24.44 24.38
C ILE A 348 -19.24 24.70 24.72
N PHE A 349 -18.87 25.95 25.00
CA PHE A 349 -17.48 26.30 25.30
C PHE A 349 -16.95 25.56 26.54
N ASP A 350 -17.74 25.52 27.62
CA ASP A 350 -17.39 24.86 28.88
C ASP A 350 -17.28 23.34 28.70
N ASN A 351 -18.23 22.73 27.97
CA ASN A 351 -18.20 21.30 27.66
C ASN A 351 -16.99 20.96 26.77
N PHE A 352 -16.72 21.77 25.75
CA PHE A 352 -15.58 21.58 24.85
C PHE A 352 -14.24 21.72 25.57
N GLU A 353 -14.10 22.73 26.43
CA GLU A 353 -12.92 22.88 27.29
C GLU A 353 -12.73 21.66 28.20
N ARG A 354 -13.80 21.21 28.86
CA ARG A 354 -13.76 20.07 29.77
C ARG A 354 -13.31 18.80 29.05
N VAL A 355 -13.90 18.52 27.89
CA VAL A 355 -13.53 17.38 27.03
C VAL A 355 -12.08 17.51 26.58
N ARG A 356 -11.66 18.67 26.08
CA ARG A 356 -10.28 18.93 25.66
C ARG A 356 -9.27 18.69 26.79
N ASN A 357 -9.52 19.20 27.98
CA ASN A 357 -8.61 19.04 29.12
C ASN A 357 -8.52 17.59 29.59
N SER A 358 -9.67 16.91 29.70
CA SER A 358 -9.69 15.49 30.04
C SER A 358 -8.96 14.64 29.00
N SER A 359 -9.16 14.88 27.71
CA SER A 359 -8.50 14.14 26.63
C SER A 359 -7.00 14.35 26.58
N VAL A 360 -6.52 15.58 26.85
CA VAL A 360 -5.08 15.89 26.87
C VAL A 360 -4.38 15.31 28.10
N HIS A 361 -5.03 15.32 29.27
CA HIS A 361 -4.43 14.87 30.52
C HIS A 361 -4.72 13.39 30.87
N GLY A 362 -5.59 12.71 30.11
CA GLY A 362 -5.97 11.32 30.37
C GLY A 362 -6.87 11.12 31.60
N ASN A 363 -7.30 12.19 32.27
CA ASN A 363 -8.07 12.14 33.52
C ASN A 363 -9.59 12.05 33.25
N ILE A 364 -10.03 10.98 32.59
CA ILE A 364 -11.44 10.77 32.22
C ILE A 364 -12.22 10.26 33.43
N ARG A 365 -13.09 11.11 34.00
CA ARG A 365 -14.03 10.71 35.06
C ARG A 365 -15.20 9.91 34.48
N GLU A 366 -15.80 9.01 35.26
CA GLU A 366 -16.97 8.20 34.81
C GLU A 366 -18.15 9.05 34.33
N THR A 367 -18.30 10.26 34.85
CA THR A 367 -19.35 11.22 34.48
C THR A 367 -19.12 11.93 33.13
N GLN A 368 -18.05 11.60 32.39
CA GLN A 368 -17.70 12.22 31.10
C GLN A 368 -18.04 11.30 29.92
N SER A 369 -19.33 11.01 29.72
CA SER A 369 -19.84 10.14 28.66
C SER A 369 -19.39 10.56 27.25
N ILE A 370 -19.28 11.88 27.01
CA ILE A 370 -18.92 12.47 25.71
C ILE A 370 -17.56 11.99 25.20
N ILE A 371 -16.60 11.71 26.08
CA ILE A 371 -15.27 11.23 25.67
C ILE A 371 -15.31 9.73 25.31
N ARG A 372 -16.29 9.00 25.82
CA ARG A 372 -16.44 7.55 25.65
C ARG A 372 -17.33 7.19 24.47
N ASN A 373 -18.04 8.15 23.88
CA ASN A 373 -18.93 7.96 22.73
C ASN A 373 -18.51 8.87 21.57
N PHE A 374 -18.25 8.27 20.40
CA PHE A 374 -17.87 9.01 19.21
C PHE A 374 -18.96 9.95 18.69
N GLU A 375 -20.24 9.57 18.77
CA GLU A 375 -21.37 10.39 18.32
C GLU A 375 -21.47 11.65 19.15
N ASP A 376 -21.46 11.53 20.48
CA ASP A 376 -21.46 12.67 21.41
C ASP A 376 -20.26 13.60 21.16
N PHE A 377 -19.06 13.04 20.95
CA PHE A 377 -17.87 13.83 20.62
C PHE A 377 -17.99 14.55 19.28
N ASN A 378 -18.50 13.86 18.26
CA ASN A 378 -18.74 14.42 16.94
C ASN A 378 -19.72 15.59 16.99
N ASP A 379 -20.80 15.44 17.76
CA ASP A 379 -21.81 16.48 17.90
C ASP A 379 -21.26 17.69 18.65
N LEU A 380 -20.56 17.47 19.76
CA LEU A 380 -19.87 18.55 20.47
C LEU A 380 -18.85 19.27 19.58
N PHE A 381 -18.09 18.56 18.75
CA PHE A 381 -17.14 19.17 17.82
C PHE A 381 -17.86 20.05 16.77
N LYS A 382 -18.95 19.56 16.18
CA LYS A 382 -19.77 20.32 15.22
C LYS A 382 -20.41 21.54 15.86
N GLU A 383 -20.96 21.41 17.06
CA GLU A 383 -21.54 22.53 17.83
C GLU A 383 -20.47 23.56 18.19
N SER A 384 -19.25 23.13 18.52
CA SER A 384 -18.11 24.02 18.78
C SER A 384 -17.63 24.75 17.52
N LEU A 385 -17.69 24.12 16.34
CA LEU A 385 -17.47 24.80 15.06
C LEU A 385 -18.55 25.84 14.78
N LYS A 386 -19.83 25.50 15.02
CA LYS A 386 -20.94 26.46 14.89
C LYS A 386 -20.74 27.67 15.80
N LEU A 387 -20.34 27.44 17.05
CA LEU A 387 -19.98 28.51 17.98
C LEU A 387 -18.85 29.38 17.44
N PHE A 388 -17.75 28.79 16.94
CA PHE A 388 -16.65 29.54 16.34
C PHE A 388 -17.13 30.45 15.20
N TYR A 389 -17.86 29.89 14.23
CA TYR A 389 -18.36 30.65 13.09
C TYR A 389 -19.39 31.70 13.48
N HIS A 390 -20.20 31.44 14.51
CA HIS A 390 -21.11 32.43 15.07
C HIS A 390 -20.33 33.63 15.62
N ILE A 391 -19.34 33.41 16.49
CA ILE A 391 -18.51 34.49 17.06
C ILE A 391 -17.81 35.25 15.93
N ARG A 392 -17.26 34.53 14.94
CA ARG A 392 -16.55 35.13 13.80
C ARG A 392 -17.40 36.10 12.99
N LYS A 393 -18.66 35.73 12.70
CA LYS A 393 -19.60 36.59 11.98
C LYS A 393 -19.91 37.89 12.73
N THR A 394 -19.86 37.85 14.06
CA THR A 394 -20.14 39.03 14.91
C THR A 394 -18.90 39.89 15.19
N LEU A 395 -17.70 39.48 14.72
CA LEU A 395 -16.43 40.15 15.07
C LEU A 395 -16.15 41.42 14.24
N ASN A 396 -17.13 41.92 13.48
CA ASN A 396 -17.03 43.17 12.71
C ASN A 396 -17.04 44.39 13.62
#